data_AF-A0A194V5S8-F1
#
_entry.id   AF-A0A194V5S8-F1
#
_cell.length_a   1.000
_cell.length_b   1.000
_cell.length_c   1.000
_cell.angle_alpha   90.00
_cell.angle_beta   90.00
_cell.angle_gamma   90.00
#
_symmetry.space_group_name_H-M   'P 1'
#
loop_
_entity.id
_entity.type
_entity.pdbx_description
1 polymer ?
#
loop_
_entity_poly.entity_id
_entity_poly.type
_entity_poly.pdbx_seq_one_letter_code
_entity_poly.pdbx_strand_id
1 'polypeptide(L)'
;MEESHLLGLYGGVFKAFEVSAPQVHTWRQSGELTKRIIELFSEREKGYQGSYYPWFLRNQHLLNESTPLFDWNGRDNPLIQAIESARPYLSAEDRNKLPSEIQPSAKRDCFLFYAMALNSFHPSPDDELDIWSSWIKETASVKLLVMAEGASTALWRLKHFLALERHTSQREFPGMDAAVREFGFDGSLDAKTQTLLTDFYKRLLGVGDPLRIQEARDCGKLLSYARSLDGRVEVEDEVIQVLQKLS
;
A
#
# COMPACT_ATOMS: atom_id res chain seq x y z
N MET A 1 -7.20 -8.89 22.18
CA MET A 1 -7.24 -9.65 20.92
C MET A 1 -6.15 -10.71 21.01
N GLU A 2 -6.46 -11.96 20.73
CA GLU A 2 -5.45 -13.02 20.71
C GLU A 2 -4.58 -12.83 19.44
N GLU A 3 -3.26 -12.74 19.59
CA GLU A 3 -2.36 -12.51 18.45
C GLU A 3 -2.32 -13.74 17.54
N SER A 4 -2.34 -13.53 16.22
CA SER A 4 -2.19 -14.62 15.25
C SER A 4 -0.78 -15.19 15.32
N HIS A 5 -0.67 -16.49 15.61
CA HIS A 5 0.62 -17.18 15.69
C HIS A 5 1.08 -17.76 14.34
N LEU A 6 0.42 -17.37 13.23
CA LEU A 6 0.71 -17.89 11.88
C LEU A 6 2.15 -17.61 11.43
N LEU A 7 2.71 -16.44 11.74
CA LEU A 7 4.08 -16.10 11.37
C LEU A 7 5.09 -17.06 12.03
N GLY A 8 4.86 -17.39 13.31
CA GLY A 8 5.68 -18.37 14.04
C GLY A 8 5.54 -19.78 13.48
N LEU A 9 4.31 -20.19 13.17
CA LEU A 9 4.01 -21.49 12.57
C LEU A 9 4.71 -21.67 11.21
N TYR A 10 4.52 -20.74 10.27
CA TYR A 10 5.17 -20.78 8.95
C TYR A 10 6.68 -20.59 9.07
N GLY A 11 7.15 -19.77 10.01
CA GLY A 11 8.57 -19.67 10.35
C GLY A 11 9.18 -21.03 10.72
N GLY A 12 8.48 -21.83 11.53
CA GLY A 12 8.87 -23.20 11.86
C GLY A 12 8.88 -24.11 10.63
N VAL A 13 7.81 -24.10 9.83
CA VAL A 13 7.70 -24.92 8.61
C VAL A 13 8.84 -24.63 7.62
N PHE A 14 9.10 -23.35 7.32
CA PHE A 14 10.11 -22.96 6.33
C PHE A 14 11.53 -23.08 6.86
N LYS A 15 11.80 -22.68 8.11
CA LYS A 15 13.17 -22.58 8.63
C LYS A 15 13.60 -23.78 9.47
N ALA A 16 12.70 -24.35 10.27
CA ALA A 16 13.04 -25.44 11.18
C ALA A 16 12.86 -26.82 10.56
N PHE A 17 11.94 -26.95 9.60
CA PHE A 17 11.68 -28.19 8.84
C PHE A 17 12.11 -28.10 7.37
N GLU A 18 12.66 -26.95 6.94
CA GLU A 18 13.21 -26.73 5.59
C GLU A 18 12.23 -27.08 4.46
N VAL A 19 10.92 -26.98 4.72
CA VAL A 19 9.90 -27.22 3.70
C VAL A 19 9.89 -26.04 2.75
N SER A 20 9.93 -26.29 1.45
CA SER A 20 9.91 -25.21 0.44
C SER A 20 8.51 -24.60 0.26
N ALA A 21 8.43 -23.33 -0.15
CA ALA A 21 7.16 -22.67 -0.49
C ALA A 21 6.35 -23.41 -1.58
N PRO A 22 6.96 -23.92 -2.67
CA PRO A 22 6.23 -24.75 -3.64
C PRO A 22 5.61 -26.00 -3.03
N GLN A 23 6.31 -26.67 -2.12
CA GLN A 23 5.81 -27.87 -1.45
C GLN A 23 4.63 -27.58 -0.51
N VAL A 24 4.72 -26.48 0.25
CA VAL A 24 3.60 -25.99 1.07
C VAL A 24 2.39 -25.66 0.18
N HIS A 25 2.61 -25.06 -0.99
CA HIS A 25 1.56 -24.77 -1.96
C HIS A 25 0.90 -26.05 -2.48
N THR A 26 1.67 -27.08 -2.84
CA THR A 26 1.13 -28.39 -3.23
C THR A 26 0.25 -29.00 -2.13
N TRP A 27 0.68 -28.93 -0.86
CA TRP A 27 -0.12 -29.42 0.26
C TRP A 27 -1.43 -28.64 0.45
N ARG A 28 -1.41 -27.34 0.17
CA ARG A 28 -2.63 -26.52 0.17
C ARG A 28 -3.58 -26.95 -0.94
N GLN A 29 -3.08 -27.11 -2.16
CA GLN A 29 -3.89 -27.52 -3.31
C GLN A 29 -4.51 -28.92 -3.12
N SER A 30 -3.80 -29.85 -2.48
CA SER A 30 -4.30 -31.18 -2.19
C SER A 30 -5.19 -31.27 -0.95
N GLY A 31 -5.39 -30.17 -0.22
CA GLY A 31 -6.13 -30.16 1.05
C GLY A 31 -5.42 -30.90 2.19
N GLU A 32 -4.14 -31.22 2.03
CA GLU A 32 -3.34 -31.94 3.04
C GLU A 32 -2.55 -31.02 3.97
N LEU A 33 -2.59 -29.69 3.76
CA LEU A 33 -1.76 -28.72 4.47
C LEU A 33 -1.73 -28.91 6.00
N THR A 34 -2.90 -28.93 6.63
CA THR A 34 -3.02 -29.10 8.08
C THR A 34 -2.46 -30.43 8.55
N LYS A 35 -2.75 -31.52 7.83
CA LYS A 35 -2.25 -32.86 8.13
C LYS A 35 -0.72 -32.89 8.09
N ARG A 36 -0.11 -32.32 7.05
CA ARG A 36 1.35 -32.28 6.87
C ARG A 36 2.03 -31.44 7.94
N ILE A 37 1.45 -30.30 8.31
CA ILE A 37 1.97 -29.49 9.43
C ILE A 37 1.91 -30.27 10.74
N ILE A 38 0.82 -31.00 11.02
CA ILE A 38 0.72 -31.84 12.24
C ILE A 38 1.80 -32.92 12.24
N GLU A 39 2.02 -33.62 11.12
CA GLU A 39 3.06 -34.65 10.96
C GLU A 39 4.45 -34.09 11.30
N LEU A 40 4.85 -32.97 10.69
CA LEU A 40 6.15 -32.33 10.91
C LEU A 40 6.42 -32.00 12.38
N PHE A 41 5.46 -31.35 13.03
CA PHE A 41 5.62 -30.91 14.42
C PHE A 41 5.45 -32.04 15.45
N SER A 42 4.83 -33.15 15.07
CA SER A 42 4.69 -34.33 15.94
C SER A 42 5.91 -35.25 15.89
N GLU A 43 6.64 -35.26 14.78
CA GLU A 43 7.83 -36.11 14.58
C GLU A 43 9.05 -35.62 15.38
N ARG A 44 9.12 -34.32 15.69
CA ARG A 44 10.22 -33.71 16.43
C ARG A 44 9.94 -33.61 17.93
N GLU A 45 10.96 -33.75 18.78
CA GLU A 45 10.84 -33.64 20.24
C GLU A 45 10.11 -32.37 20.70
N LYS A 46 9.34 -32.48 21.79
CA LYS A 46 8.40 -31.49 22.35
C LYS A 46 8.96 -30.06 22.54
N GLY A 47 10.29 -29.88 22.56
CA GLY A 47 10.95 -28.58 22.73
C GLY A 47 10.82 -27.64 21.52
N TYR A 48 10.57 -28.16 20.32
CA TYR A 48 10.55 -27.36 19.08
C TYR A 48 9.17 -26.79 18.70
N GLN A 49 8.13 -27.06 19.49
CA GLN A 49 6.75 -26.75 19.14
C GLN A 49 6.36 -25.28 19.43
N GLY A 50 7.07 -24.61 20.34
CA GLY A 50 6.78 -23.24 20.76
C GLY A 50 5.32 -23.02 21.23
N SER A 51 4.91 -21.78 21.44
CA SER A 51 3.52 -21.43 21.76
C SER A 51 2.58 -21.51 20.55
N TYR A 52 3.14 -21.47 19.34
CA TYR A 52 2.40 -21.39 18.08
C TYR A 52 1.79 -22.73 17.64
N TYR A 53 2.42 -23.88 17.93
CA TYR A 53 1.85 -25.18 17.57
C TYR A 53 0.58 -25.54 18.38
N PRO A 54 0.55 -25.36 19.73
CA PRO A 54 -0.70 -25.50 20.49
C PRO A 54 -1.80 -24.53 20.04
N TRP A 55 -1.44 -23.31 19.63
CA TRP A 55 -2.39 -22.36 19.05
C TRP A 55 -2.94 -22.87 17.71
N PHE A 56 -2.08 -23.39 16.83
CA PHE A 56 -2.48 -23.96 15.54
C PHE A 56 -3.46 -25.14 15.72
N LEU A 57 -3.22 -26.05 16.67
CA LEU A 57 -4.11 -27.18 16.93
C LEU A 57 -5.54 -26.75 17.28
N ARG A 58 -5.71 -25.58 17.94
CA ARG A 58 -7.03 -24.99 18.24
C ARG A 58 -7.65 -24.24 17.04
N ASN A 59 -6.80 -23.80 16.11
CA ASN A 59 -7.17 -22.92 14.99
C ASN A 59 -7.01 -23.59 13.61
N GLN A 60 -7.09 -24.93 13.54
CA GLN A 60 -6.92 -25.67 12.29
C GLN A 60 -7.93 -25.27 11.21
N HIS A 61 -9.12 -24.80 11.60
CA HIS A 61 -10.15 -24.31 10.68
C HIS A 61 -9.65 -23.19 9.78
N LEU A 62 -8.74 -22.32 10.26
CA LEU A 62 -8.14 -21.23 9.47
C LEU A 62 -7.30 -21.71 8.28
N LEU A 63 -6.84 -22.96 8.31
CA LEU A 63 -6.00 -23.56 7.26
C LEU A 63 -6.70 -24.74 6.54
N ASN A 64 -7.76 -25.29 7.14
CA ASN A 64 -8.61 -26.33 6.55
C ASN A 64 -9.66 -25.77 5.60
N GLU A 65 -10.07 -24.52 5.77
CA GLU A 65 -10.83 -23.83 4.74
C GLU A 65 -9.90 -23.65 3.55
N SER A 66 -9.93 -24.63 2.64
CA SER A 66 -9.64 -24.44 1.24
C SER A 66 -10.46 -23.24 0.83
N THR A 67 -9.85 -22.05 0.88
CA THR A 67 -10.41 -20.86 0.25
C THR A 67 -10.82 -21.35 -1.14
N PRO A 68 -12.11 -21.35 -1.49
CA PRO A 68 -12.55 -21.95 -2.74
C PRO A 68 -11.66 -21.40 -3.84
N LEU A 69 -11.16 -22.28 -4.71
CA LEU A 69 -10.42 -21.87 -5.89
C LEU A 69 -11.20 -20.72 -6.51
N PHE A 70 -10.53 -19.58 -6.56
CA PHE A 70 -11.13 -18.30 -6.90
C PHE A 70 -11.86 -18.45 -8.24
N ASP A 71 -13.19 -18.37 -8.20
CA ASP A 71 -13.98 -18.43 -9.43
C ASP A 71 -13.92 -17.08 -10.13
N TRP A 72 -13.02 -16.98 -11.10
CA TRP A 72 -12.85 -15.82 -11.97
C TRP A 72 -14.15 -15.39 -12.68
N ASN A 73 -15.09 -16.32 -12.86
CA ASN A 73 -16.32 -16.12 -13.64
C ASN A 73 -17.58 -15.99 -12.77
N GLY A 74 -17.43 -16.07 -11.44
CA GLY A 74 -18.54 -15.96 -10.49
C GLY A 74 -19.02 -14.52 -10.30
N ARG A 75 -20.31 -14.35 -9.97
CA ARG A 75 -20.89 -13.04 -9.59
C ARG A 75 -20.23 -12.44 -8.33
N ASP A 76 -19.48 -13.24 -7.59
CA ASP A 76 -18.75 -12.86 -6.39
C ASP A 76 -17.25 -12.67 -6.66
N ASN A 77 -16.84 -12.24 -7.86
CA ASN A 77 -15.44 -11.99 -8.18
C ASN A 77 -14.91 -10.77 -7.38
N PRO A 78 -13.98 -10.97 -6.43
CA PRO A 78 -13.38 -9.91 -5.62
C PRO A 78 -12.67 -8.82 -6.43
N LEU A 79 -12.15 -9.14 -7.62
CA LEU A 79 -11.59 -8.14 -8.52
C LEU A 79 -12.69 -7.22 -9.08
N ILE A 80 -13.86 -7.77 -9.44
CA ILE A 80 -15.01 -6.96 -9.88
C ILE A 80 -15.47 -6.08 -8.73
N GLN A 81 -15.60 -6.63 -7.52
CA GLN A 81 -15.98 -5.85 -6.34
C GLN A 81 -14.95 -4.74 -6.03
N ALA A 82 -13.66 -5.05 -6.16
CA ALA A 82 -12.60 -4.08 -5.98
C ALA A 82 -12.68 -2.95 -7.01
N ILE A 83 -12.91 -3.28 -8.27
CA ILE A 83 -13.09 -2.32 -9.37
C ILE A 83 -14.31 -1.43 -9.12
N GLU A 84 -15.46 -2.01 -8.77
CA GLU A 84 -16.68 -1.26 -8.47
C GLU A 84 -16.50 -0.32 -7.28
N SER A 85 -15.80 -0.78 -6.23
CA SER A 85 -15.51 0.03 -5.04
C SER A 85 -14.56 1.19 -5.36
N ALA A 86 -13.67 1.01 -6.33
CA ALA A 86 -12.73 2.03 -6.78
C ALA A 86 -13.30 2.97 -7.86
N ARG A 87 -14.42 2.64 -8.51
CA ARG A 87 -15.02 3.49 -9.57
C ARG A 87 -15.20 4.96 -9.18
N PRO A 88 -15.65 5.32 -7.97
CA PRO A 88 -15.83 6.73 -7.60
C PRO A 88 -14.55 7.57 -7.72
N TYR A 89 -13.38 6.93 -7.66
CA TYR A 89 -12.07 7.57 -7.73
C TYR A 89 -11.58 7.83 -9.17
N LEU A 90 -12.28 7.32 -10.18
CA LEU A 90 -12.06 7.72 -11.57
C LEU A 90 -12.66 9.10 -11.85
N SER A 91 -12.08 9.81 -12.82
CA SER A 91 -12.69 11.02 -13.39
C SER A 91 -14.07 10.71 -13.97
N ALA A 92 -14.99 11.68 -13.89
CA ALA A 92 -16.38 11.49 -14.32
C ALA A 92 -16.53 10.90 -15.74
N GLU A 93 -15.60 11.25 -16.64
CA GLU A 93 -15.51 10.75 -18.01
C GLU A 93 -15.21 9.25 -18.13
N ASP A 94 -14.56 8.65 -17.13
CA ASP A 94 -14.10 7.25 -17.15
C ASP A 94 -14.89 6.34 -16.22
N ARG A 95 -15.74 6.88 -15.34
CA ARG A 95 -16.50 6.07 -14.35
C ARG A 95 -17.40 5.02 -14.99
N ASN A 96 -17.95 5.33 -16.17
CA ASN A 96 -18.85 4.45 -16.91
C ASN A 96 -18.13 3.56 -17.93
N LYS A 97 -16.81 3.71 -18.07
CA LYS A 97 -16.02 2.90 -18.99
C LYS A 97 -15.71 1.55 -18.36
N LEU A 98 -15.57 0.54 -19.21
CA LEU A 98 -14.95 -0.72 -18.82
C LEU A 98 -13.44 -0.48 -18.61
N PRO A 99 -12.77 -1.24 -17.72
CA PRO A 99 -11.33 -1.10 -17.52
C PRO A 99 -10.52 -1.17 -18.83
N SER A 100 -10.93 -2.00 -19.79
CA SER A 100 -10.31 -2.10 -21.11
C SER A 100 -10.43 -0.83 -21.98
N GLU A 101 -11.45 0.00 -21.71
CA GLU A 101 -11.76 1.24 -22.44
C GLU A 101 -11.11 2.47 -21.80
N ILE A 102 -10.56 2.34 -20.59
CA ILE A 102 -9.83 3.41 -19.92
C ILE A 102 -8.51 3.62 -20.66
N GLN A 103 -8.32 4.85 -21.13
CA GLN A 103 -7.11 5.32 -21.77
C GLN A 103 -6.58 6.55 -21.04
N PRO A 104 -5.25 6.75 -21.00
CA PRO A 104 -4.20 5.85 -21.52
C PRO A 104 -4.06 4.56 -20.69
N SER A 105 -3.34 3.56 -21.22
CA SER A 105 -3.07 2.29 -20.50
C SER A 105 -2.51 2.52 -19.10
N ALA A 106 -1.61 3.48 -18.94
CA ALA A 106 -1.08 3.93 -17.66
C ALA A 106 -2.18 4.25 -16.62
N LYS A 107 -3.22 4.99 -17.03
CA LYS A 107 -4.34 5.37 -16.16
C LYS A 107 -5.17 4.15 -15.76
N ARG A 108 -5.42 3.25 -16.71
CA ARG A 108 -6.10 1.97 -16.45
C ARG A 108 -5.32 1.15 -15.42
N ASP A 109 -4.01 1.04 -15.60
CA ASP A 109 -3.16 0.19 -14.76
C ASP A 109 -3.06 0.79 -13.34
N CYS A 110 -2.87 2.10 -13.21
CA CYS A 110 -2.96 2.81 -11.92
C CYS A 110 -4.31 2.58 -11.22
N PHE A 111 -5.42 2.66 -11.96
CA PHE A 111 -6.75 2.43 -11.42
C PHE A 111 -6.93 0.99 -10.91
N LEU A 112 -6.51 -0.02 -11.69
CA LEU A 112 -6.58 -1.41 -11.29
C LEU A 112 -5.74 -1.66 -10.03
N PHE A 113 -4.53 -1.10 -9.96
CA PHE A 113 -3.69 -1.22 -8.77
C PHE A 113 -4.33 -0.58 -7.53
N TYR A 114 -4.89 0.62 -7.68
CA TYR A 114 -5.59 1.28 -6.60
C TYR A 114 -6.79 0.45 -6.12
N ALA A 115 -7.58 -0.10 -7.03
CA ALA A 115 -8.71 -0.96 -6.71
C ALA A 115 -8.30 -2.18 -5.88
N MET A 116 -7.22 -2.85 -6.28
CA MET A 116 -6.67 -4.00 -5.58
C MET A 116 -6.14 -3.61 -4.19
N ALA A 117 -5.36 -2.53 -4.11
CA ALA A 117 -4.80 -2.04 -2.84
C ALA A 117 -5.90 -1.59 -1.85
N LEU A 118 -6.93 -0.89 -2.33
CA LEU A 118 -8.05 -0.42 -1.53
C LEU A 118 -8.79 -1.57 -0.84
N ASN A 119 -8.86 -2.73 -1.50
CA ASN A 119 -9.57 -3.91 -1.00
C ASN A 119 -8.62 -4.95 -0.39
N SER A 120 -7.34 -4.62 -0.19
CA SER A 120 -6.30 -5.57 0.24
C SER A 120 -6.29 -6.85 -0.61
N PHE A 121 -6.68 -6.73 -1.87
CA PHE A 121 -6.73 -7.81 -2.83
C PHE A 121 -5.37 -7.96 -3.51
N HIS A 122 -4.91 -9.20 -3.63
CA HIS A 122 -3.69 -9.56 -4.34
C HIS A 122 -4.02 -10.63 -5.40
N PRO A 123 -3.73 -10.39 -6.69
CA PRO A 123 -3.87 -11.42 -7.70
C PRO A 123 -2.92 -12.59 -7.39
N SER A 124 -3.38 -13.81 -7.60
CA SER A 124 -2.55 -15.00 -7.34
C SER A 124 -1.38 -15.03 -8.33
N PRO A 125 -0.20 -15.53 -7.92
CA PRO A 125 0.98 -15.60 -8.79
C PRO A 125 0.77 -16.50 -10.03
N ASP A 126 -0.25 -17.36 -10.01
CA ASP A 126 -0.62 -18.27 -11.12
C ASP A 126 -1.71 -17.69 -12.05
N ASP A 127 -2.01 -16.39 -11.97
CA ASP A 127 -3.14 -15.78 -12.68
C ASP A 127 -2.96 -15.76 -14.21
N GLU A 128 -3.89 -16.43 -14.92
CA GLU A 128 -3.99 -16.50 -16.39
C GLU A 128 -4.18 -15.15 -17.09
N LEU A 129 -4.57 -14.10 -16.36
CA LEU A 129 -4.85 -12.79 -16.94
C LEU A 129 -3.58 -12.03 -17.38
N ASP A 130 -2.39 -12.62 -17.22
CA ASP A 130 -1.09 -12.04 -17.58
C ASP A 130 -0.87 -10.64 -16.95
N ILE A 131 -1.66 -10.29 -15.93
CA ILE A 131 -1.63 -8.99 -15.26
C ILE A 131 -0.24 -8.83 -14.66
N TRP A 132 0.23 -9.81 -13.89
CA TRP A 132 1.58 -9.79 -13.34
C TRP A 132 2.67 -9.71 -14.42
N SER A 133 2.51 -10.36 -15.56
CA SER A 133 3.53 -10.41 -16.62
C SER A 133 3.59 -9.14 -17.45
N SER A 134 2.42 -8.54 -17.75
CA SER A 134 2.31 -7.20 -18.33
C SER A 134 2.94 -6.19 -17.38
N TRP A 135 2.60 -6.26 -16.08
CA TRP A 135 3.18 -5.42 -15.05
C TRP A 135 4.69 -5.63 -14.87
N ILE A 136 5.22 -6.86 -14.92
CA ILE A 136 6.68 -7.11 -14.79
C ILE A 136 7.44 -6.58 -16.01
N LYS A 137 6.87 -6.70 -17.21
CA LYS A 137 7.45 -6.13 -18.43
C LYS A 137 7.37 -4.59 -18.42
N GLU A 138 6.33 -4.03 -17.81
CA GLU A 138 6.08 -2.59 -17.73
C GLU A 138 6.61 -1.94 -16.44
N THR A 139 7.11 -2.71 -15.47
CA THR A 139 7.73 -2.20 -14.22
C THR A 139 9.18 -1.76 -14.40
N ALA A 140 9.84 -2.17 -15.48
CA ALA A 140 10.97 -1.40 -16.01
C ALA A 140 10.56 0.07 -16.30
N SER A 141 9.29 0.29 -16.64
CA SER A 141 8.66 1.61 -16.80
C SER A 141 7.91 2.11 -15.56
N VAL A 142 7.60 1.32 -14.52
CA VAL A 142 7.03 1.83 -13.25
C VAL A 142 8.05 2.71 -12.50
N LYS A 143 9.35 2.47 -12.69
CA LYS A 143 10.39 3.43 -12.29
C LYS A 143 10.29 4.78 -13.03
N LEU A 144 9.66 4.81 -14.21
CA LEU A 144 9.34 6.00 -15.00
C LEU A 144 7.91 6.53 -14.76
N LEU A 145 6.95 5.68 -14.38
CA LEU A 145 5.53 6.05 -14.25
C LEU A 145 5.15 6.49 -12.83
N VAL A 146 5.81 5.95 -11.79
CA VAL A 146 5.86 6.61 -10.47
C VAL A 146 6.42 8.03 -10.61
N MET A 147 7.19 8.30 -11.67
CA MET A 147 7.67 9.64 -12.02
C MET A 147 6.76 10.46 -12.95
N ALA A 148 5.63 9.93 -13.47
CA ALA A 148 4.89 10.53 -14.59
C ALA A 148 3.46 11.06 -14.32
N GLU A 149 2.80 10.83 -13.17
CA GLU A 149 1.48 11.43 -12.90
C GLU A 149 1.51 12.42 -11.72
N GLY A 150 1.59 13.71 -12.07
CA GLY A 150 1.94 14.84 -11.20
C GLY A 150 1.08 15.12 -9.97
N ALA A 151 -0.05 14.44 -9.77
CA ALA A 151 -0.87 14.63 -8.56
C ALA A 151 -0.46 13.69 -7.42
N SER A 152 -0.15 12.42 -7.70
CA SER A 152 0.26 11.47 -6.66
C SER A 152 1.74 11.63 -6.30
N THR A 153 2.58 11.99 -7.27
CA THR A 153 4.03 11.97 -7.03
C THR A 153 4.52 13.05 -6.07
N ALA A 154 3.87 14.22 -6.02
CA ALA A 154 4.34 15.33 -5.20
C ALA A 154 4.20 15.02 -3.69
N LEU A 155 3.03 14.54 -3.26
CA LEU A 155 2.79 14.17 -1.86
C LEU A 155 3.63 12.95 -1.44
N TRP A 156 3.80 11.97 -2.32
CA TRP A 156 4.70 10.84 -2.05
C TRP A 156 6.14 11.29 -1.90
N ARG A 157 6.64 12.16 -2.78
CA ARG A 157 7.99 12.76 -2.67
C ARG A 157 8.14 13.58 -1.39
N LEU A 158 7.12 14.33 -0.98
CA LEU A 158 7.10 15.02 0.31
C LEU A 158 7.19 14.03 1.47
N LYS A 159 6.38 12.96 1.47
CA LYS A 159 6.43 11.92 2.50
C LYS A 159 7.82 11.28 2.61
N HIS A 160 8.44 11.00 1.47
CA HIS A 160 9.82 10.51 1.44
C HIS A 160 10.82 11.55 1.95
N PHE A 161 10.68 12.82 1.56
CA PHE A 161 11.50 13.92 2.08
C PHE A 161 11.42 14.07 3.59
N LEU A 162 10.24 13.90 4.18
CA LEU A 162 10.04 13.98 5.63
C LEU A 162 10.58 12.77 6.38
N ALA A 163 10.64 11.60 5.72
CA ALA A 163 11.16 10.35 6.28
C ALA A 163 12.70 10.25 6.18
N LEU A 164 13.28 10.91 5.19
CA LEU A 164 14.72 11.03 5.02
C LEU A 164 15.24 12.13 5.95
N GLU A 165 16.01 11.76 6.97
CA GLU A 165 16.80 12.76 7.70
C GLU A 165 17.69 13.51 6.70
N ARG A 166 17.79 14.84 6.86
CA ARG A 166 18.30 15.91 5.96
C ARG A 166 19.60 15.64 5.15
N HIS A 167 20.24 14.49 5.32
CA HIS A 167 21.51 14.10 4.76
C HIS A 167 21.44 13.16 3.53
N THR A 168 20.26 12.66 3.15
CA THR A 168 20.14 11.81 1.94
C THR A 168 19.99 12.67 0.69
N SER A 169 21.10 12.74 -0.06
CA SER A 169 21.29 13.66 -1.16
C SER A 169 20.41 13.35 -2.39
N GLN A 170 20.03 14.43 -3.08
CA GLN A 170 19.47 14.60 -4.44
C GLN A 170 19.83 13.53 -5.50
N ARG A 171 20.94 12.80 -5.32
CA ARG A 171 21.43 11.74 -6.21
C ARG A 171 20.54 10.50 -6.24
N GLU A 172 19.80 10.22 -5.16
CA GLU A 172 18.96 9.01 -5.09
C GLU A 172 17.57 9.22 -5.70
N PHE A 173 17.08 10.46 -5.78
CA PHE A 173 15.70 10.76 -6.19
C PHE A 173 15.59 12.03 -7.08
N PRO A 174 15.70 11.90 -8.41
CA PRO A 174 15.49 13.02 -9.32
C PRO A 174 14.06 13.59 -9.22
N GLY A 175 13.94 14.93 -9.21
CA GLY A 175 12.65 15.63 -9.15
C GLY A 175 12.09 15.88 -7.75
N MET A 176 12.81 15.48 -6.70
CA MET A 176 12.40 15.71 -5.31
C MET A 176 12.22 17.20 -5.00
N ASP A 177 13.19 18.05 -5.32
CA ASP A 177 13.15 19.50 -5.02
C ASP A 177 12.01 20.24 -5.71
N ALA A 178 11.57 19.78 -6.89
CA ALA A 178 10.40 20.35 -7.55
C ALA A 178 9.13 20.05 -6.75
N ALA A 179 8.97 18.78 -6.35
CA ALA A 179 7.84 18.36 -5.53
C ALA A 179 7.83 19.00 -4.14
N VAL A 180 8.97 19.15 -3.45
CA VAL A 180 8.94 19.76 -2.10
C VAL A 180 8.63 21.26 -2.18
N ARG A 181 9.08 21.95 -3.25
CA ARG A 181 8.72 23.35 -3.53
C ARG A 181 7.23 23.54 -3.73
N GLU A 182 6.55 22.57 -4.34
CA GLU A 182 5.09 22.58 -4.50
C GLU A 182 4.32 22.56 -3.17
N PHE A 183 4.98 22.16 -2.08
CA PHE A 183 4.47 22.20 -0.71
C PHE A 183 5.07 23.33 0.14
N GLY A 184 5.77 24.27 -0.50
CA GLY A 184 6.29 25.48 0.13
C GLY A 184 7.71 25.35 0.68
N PHE A 185 8.39 24.21 0.52
CA PHE A 185 9.79 24.10 0.89
C PHE A 185 10.67 24.79 -0.15
N ASP A 186 11.11 26.00 0.16
CA ASP A 186 12.03 26.77 -0.67
C ASP A 186 13.37 27.04 0.05
N GLY A 187 14.43 27.23 -0.74
CA GLY A 187 15.76 27.55 -0.25
C GLY A 187 15.87 28.93 0.41
N SER A 188 14.85 29.79 0.26
CA SER A 188 14.76 31.10 0.92
C SER A 188 14.20 31.06 2.34
N LEU A 189 13.61 29.94 2.78
CA LEU A 189 13.08 29.80 4.12
C LEU A 189 14.20 29.71 5.15
N ASP A 190 14.04 30.43 6.26
CA ASP A 190 14.94 30.28 7.41
C ASP A 190 14.78 28.90 8.08
N ALA A 191 15.78 28.51 8.87
CA ALA A 191 15.81 27.20 9.49
C ALA A 191 14.62 26.92 10.43
N LYS A 192 14.11 27.95 11.12
CA LYS A 192 12.96 27.82 12.03
C LYS A 192 11.70 27.52 11.21
N THR A 193 11.46 28.29 10.15
CA THR A 193 10.29 28.10 9.27
C THR A 193 10.32 26.73 8.57
N GLN A 194 11.50 26.26 8.15
CA GLN A 194 11.65 24.91 7.58
C GLN A 194 11.27 23.81 8.59
N THR A 195 11.70 23.94 9.84
CA THR A 195 11.36 22.97 10.90
C THR A 195 9.87 22.98 11.20
N LEU A 196 9.26 24.15 11.36
CA LEU A 196 7.81 24.27 11.61
C LEU A 196 6.99 23.67 10.46
N LEU A 197 7.38 23.93 9.21
CA LEU A 197 6.73 23.37 8.03
C LEU A 197 6.88 21.83 7.97
N THR A 198 8.06 21.31 8.33
CA THR A 198 8.31 19.87 8.44
C THR A 198 7.39 19.22 9.46
N ASP A 199 7.29 19.79 10.66
CA ASP A 199 6.48 19.25 11.75
C ASP A 199 4.98 19.37 11.46
N PHE A 200 4.56 20.45 10.80
CA PHE A 200 3.21 20.61 10.26
C PHE A 200 2.85 19.45 9.31
N TYR A 201 3.67 19.19 8.27
CA TYR A 201 3.34 18.13 7.32
C TYR A 201 3.46 16.72 7.91
N LYS A 202 4.37 16.48 8.86
CA LYS A 202 4.41 15.21 9.61
C LYS A 202 3.13 14.97 10.39
N ARG A 203 2.62 15.99 11.08
CA ARG A 203 1.33 15.92 11.78
C ARG A 203 0.19 15.72 10.78
N LEU A 204 0.13 16.52 9.73
CA LEU A 204 -0.93 16.46 8.73
C LEU A 204 -1.00 15.08 8.05
N LEU A 205 0.13 14.49 7.67
CA LEU A 205 0.21 13.14 7.09
C LEU A 205 -0.07 12.02 8.09
N GLY A 206 0.07 12.29 9.40
CA GLY A 206 -0.23 11.34 10.46
C GLY A 206 -1.72 11.20 10.78
N VAL A 207 -2.52 12.23 10.50
CA VAL A 207 -3.98 12.24 10.79
C VAL A 207 -4.88 12.44 9.57
N GLY A 208 -4.38 13.05 8.50
CA GLY A 208 -5.15 13.34 7.29
C GLY A 208 -5.05 12.25 6.24
N ASP A 209 -6.13 12.07 5.47
CA ASP A 209 -6.12 11.23 4.27
C ASP A 209 -5.17 11.84 3.21
N PRO A 210 -4.14 11.10 2.73
CA PRO A 210 -3.21 11.57 1.72
C PRO A 210 -3.90 12.11 0.46
N LEU A 211 -4.98 11.49 -0.01
CA LEU A 211 -5.69 11.95 -1.21
C LEU A 211 -6.35 13.31 -0.97
N ARG A 212 -6.94 13.51 0.21
CA ARG A 212 -7.56 14.80 0.57
C ARG A 212 -6.54 15.89 0.82
N ILE A 213 -5.35 15.55 1.32
CA ILE A 213 -4.25 16.51 1.44
C ILE A 213 -3.82 17.00 0.05
N GLN A 214 -3.67 16.09 -0.91
CA GLN A 214 -3.33 16.45 -2.29
C GLN A 214 -4.43 17.28 -2.95
N GLU A 215 -5.69 16.87 -2.85
CA GLU A 215 -6.83 17.62 -3.39
C GLU A 215 -6.93 19.01 -2.77
N ALA A 216 -6.74 19.11 -1.45
CA ALA A 216 -6.71 20.39 -0.74
C ALA A 216 -5.54 21.27 -1.21
N ARG A 217 -4.38 20.69 -1.50
CA ARG A 217 -3.25 21.41 -2.10
C ARG A 217 -3.63 21.96 -3.48
N ASP A 218 -4.13 21.09 -4.35
CA ASP A 218 -4.42 21.43 -5.75
C ASP A 218 -5.53 22.49 -5.86
N CYS A 219 -6.39 22.58 -4.84
CA CYS A 219 -7.44 23.59 -4.74
C CYS A 219 -7.06 24.86 -3.93
N GLY A 220 -5.80 25.00 -3.45
CA GLY A 220 -5.41 26.12 -2.59
C GLY A 220 -6.13 26.14 -1.22
N LYS A 221 -6.60 24.97 -0.77
CA LYS A 221 -7.42 24.74 0.43
C LYS A 221 -6.67 23.96 1.52
N LEU A 222 -5.34 23.90 1.45
CA LEU A 222 -4.54 23.13 2.40
C LEU A 222 -4.75 23.60 3.85
N LEU A 223 -4.81 24.92 4.05
CA LEU A 223 -5.01 25.52 5.36
C LEU A 223 -6.43 25.26 5.92
N SER A 224 -7.46 25.34 5.07
CA SER A 224 -8.83 25.05 5.51
C SER A 224 -9.02 23.57 5.82
N TYR A 225 -8.40 22.68 5.04
CA TYR A 225 -8.37 21.26 5.32
C TYR A 225 -7.67 20.94 6.64
N ALA A 226 -6.48 21.51 6.90
CA ALA A 226 -5.76 21.29 8.16
C ALA A 226 -6.59 21.74 9.36
N ARG A 227 -7.28 22.89 9.26
CA ARG A 227 -8.17 23.40 10.32
C ARG A 227 -9.43 22.55 10.53
N SER A 228 -9.88 21.81 9.52
CA SER A 228 -11.04 20.92 9.65
C SER A 228 -10.76 19.62 10.42
N LEU A 229 -9.49 19.32 10.75
CA LEU A 229 -9.10 18.10 11.48
C LEU A 229 -9.27 18.23 13.01
N ASP A 230 -10.34 18.88 13.48
CA ASP A 230 -10.71 19.00 14.90
C ASP A 230 -9.55 19.41 15.85
N GLY A 231 -8.71 20.36 15.42
CA GLY A 231 -7.58 20.83 16.23
C GLY A 231 -6.42 19.84 16.40
N ARG A 232 -6.43 18.71 15.68
CA ARG A 232 -5.33 17.71 15.70
C ARG A 232 -4.06 18.18 15.00
N VAL A 233 -4.18 19.23 14.19
CA VAL A 233 -3.06 19.87 13.50
C VAL A 233 -3.08 21.35 13.89
N GLU A 234 -2.18 21.74 14.78
CA GLU A 234 -1.89 23.16 15.02
C GLU A 234 -1.12 23.73 13.83
N VAL A 235 -1.43 24.97 13.45
CA VAL A 235 -0.78 25.64 12.32
C VAL A 235 -0.22 26.97 12.83
N GLU A 236 1.10 27.06 12.86
CA GLU A 236 1.84 28.24 13.30
C GLU A 236 1.74 29.38 12.28
N ASP A 237 1.85 30.64 12.73
CA ASP A 237 1.69 31.83 11.88
C ASP A 237 2.69 31.84 10.70
N GLU A 238 3.92 31.38 10.92
CA GLU A 238 4.93 31.24 9.88
C GLU A 238 4.50 30.23 8.79
N VAL A 239 3.87 29.11 9.20
CA VAL A 239 3.34 28.10 8.27
C VAL A 239 2.13 28.65 7.52
N ILE A 240 1.25 29.40 8.20
CA ILE A 240 0.09 30.06 7.56
C ILE A 240 0.56 30.98 6.42
N GLN A 241 1.59 31.79 6.66
CA GLN A 241 2.14 32.69 5.63
C GLN A 241 2.70 31.94 4.43
N VAL A 242 3.36 30.79 4.65
CA VAL A 242 3.85 29.94 3.57
C VAL A 242 2.69 29.35 2.77
N LEU A 243 1.70 28.77 3.44
CA LEU A 243 0.55 28.12 2.79
C LEU A 243 -0.33 29.11 2.02
N GLN A 244 -0.47 30.35 2.50
CA GLN A 244 -1.20 31.41 1.79
C GLN A 244 -0.52 31.81 0.48
N LYS A 245 0.82 31.74 0.39
CA LYS A 245 1.58 32.02 -0.84
C LYS A 245 1.46 30.90 -1.88
N LEU A 246 1.00 29.71 -1.48
CA LEU A 246 0.81 28.56 -2.36
C LEU A 246 -0.60 28.53 -3.01
N SER A 247 -1.51 29.40 -2.58
CA SER A 247 -2.91 29.46 -3.05
C SER A 247 -3.12 30.45 -4.19
#